data_AF-A0A960W4Q6-F1
#
_entry.id   AF-A0A960W4Q6-F1
#
_cell.length_a   1.000
_cell.length_b   1.000
_cell.length_c   1.000
_cell.angle_alpha   90.00
_cell.angle_beta   90.00
_cell.angle_gamma   90.00
#
_symmetry.space_group_name_H-M   'P 1'
#
loop_
_entity.id
_entity.type
_entity.pdbx_description
1 polymer ?
#
loop_
_entity_poly.entity_id
_entity_poly.type
_entity_poly.pdbx_seq_one_letter_code
_entity_poly.pdbx_strand_id
1 'polypeptide(L)'
;MRYSSLQTLLHACIEKQEDAWRSFIQKFDKLILGTASYYTTENESKDVVQIVYMKLLEEDCKRLKNFEGESEIAFKVYLKKITRYVCLAEWKKNQKHNSIELLESEQVATIPQPQSEGHQLLEEEWENSLMQLPPNERECIQWLKLGYTNREIAEMMGVSINTVLSWSKRAKEKLAKILGKE
;
A
#
# COMPACT_ATOMS: atom_id res chain seq x y z
N MET A 1 -16.53 2.48 -25.14
CA MET A 1 -16.66 2.32 -23.68
C MET A 1 -17.94 2.99 -23.24
N ARG A 2 -18.80 2.31 -22.46
CA ARG A 2 -20.18 2.75 -22.11
C ARG A 2 -20.22 3.96 -21.16
N TYR A 3 -19.10 4.27 -20.51
CA TYR A 3 -18.93 5.42 -19.62
C TYR A 3 -17.77 6.29 -20.15
N SER A 4 -18.08 7.53 -20.53
CA SER A 4 -17.13 8.47 -21.15
C SER A 4 -16.25 9.22 -20.14
N SER A 5 -16.68 9.30 -18.87
CA SER A 5 -15.91 9.93 -17.79
C SER A 5 -15.83 9.02 -16.57
N LEU A 6 -14.78 9.21 -15.74
CA LEU A 6 -14.65 8.53 -14.45
C LEU A 6 -15.87 8.81 -13.56
N GLN A 7 -16.31 10.07 -13.49
CA GLN A 7 -17.40 10.49 -12.62
C GLN A 7 -18.71 9.77 -12.98
N THR A 8 -19.02 9.64 -14.27
CA THR A 8 -20.19 8.88 -14.72
C THR A 8 -20.11 7.40 -14.32
N LEU A 9 -18.93 6.79 -14.41
CA LEU A 9 -18.71 5.41 -13.99
C LEU A 9 -18.90 5.26 -12.47
N LEU A 10 -18.31 6.16 -11.66
CA LEU A 10 -18.43 6.11 -10.20
C LEU A 10 -19.87 6.32 -9.74
N HIS A 11 -20.58 7.28 -10.35
CA HIS A 11 -21.99 7.52 -10.06
C HIS A 11 -22.86 6.28 -10.35
N ALA A 12 -22.67 5.66 -11.52
CA ALA A 12 -23.40 4.43 -11.87
C ALA A 12 -23.04 3.24 -10.96
N CYS A 13 -21.80 3.17 -10.45
CA CYS A 13 -21.40 2.18 -9.43
C CYS A 13 -22.11 2.43 -8.10
N ILE A 14 -22.22 3.70 -7.67
CA ILE A 14 -22.94 4.10 -6.45
C ILE A 14 -24.44 3.76 -6.57
N GLU A 15 -25.03 3.90 -7.76
CA GLU A 15 -26.39 3.46 -8.07
C GLU A 15 -26.55 1.93 -8.19
N LYS A 16 -25.48 1.16 -7.93
CA LYS A 16 -25.46 -0.31 -7.93
C LYS A 16 -25.81 -0.94 -9.28
N GLN A 17 -25.51 -0.25 -10.38
CA GLN A 17 -25.68 -0.79 -11.72
C GLN A 17 -24.61 -1.89 -11.98
N GLU A 18 -25.04 -3.11 -12.30
CA GLU A 18 -24.11 -4.23 -12.54
C GLU A 18 -23.12 -3.96 -13.67
N ASP A 19 -23.58 -3.36 -14.77
CA ASP A 19 -22.75 -3.04 -15.93
C ASP A 19 -21.64 -2.01 -15.60
N ALA A 20 -21.91 -1.11 -14.65
CA ALA A 20 -20.94 -0.14 -14.17
C ALA A 20 -19.85 -0.84 -13.36
N TRP A 21 -20.22 -1.74 -12.45
CA TRP A 21 -19.26 -2.53 -11.67
C TRP A 21 -18.42 -3.47 -12.54
N ARG A 22 -19.00 -4.09 -13.57
CA ARG A 22 -18.22 -4.87 -14.56
C ARG A 22 -17.18 -3.99 -15.26
N SER A 23 -17.57 -2.79 -15.68
CA SER A 23 -16.67 -1.83 -16.31
C SER A 23 -15.58 -1.33 -15.35
N PHE A 24 -15.93 -1.13 -14.08
CA PHE A 24 -15.01 -0.73 -13.01
C PHE A 24 -13.95 -1.82 -12.77
N ILE A 25 -14.37 -3.06 -12.58
CA ILE A 25 -13.48 -4.22 -12.38
C ILE A 25 -12.55 -4.34 -13.58
N GLN A 26 -13.08 -4.38 -14.80
CA GLN A 26 -12.25 -4.49 -16.01
C GLN A 26 -11.17 -3.39 -16.09
N LYS A 27 -11.46 -2.19 -15.58
CA LYS A 27 -10.56 -1.04 -15.61
C LYS A 27 -9.53 -1.01 -14.49
N PHE A 28 -9.89 -1.40 -13.27
CA PHE A 28 -9.07 -1.19 -12.07
C PHE A 28 -8.57 -2.47 -11.40
N ASP A 29 -9.08 -3.65 -11.78
CA ASP A 29 -8.73 -4.90 -11.11
C ASP A 29 -7.23 -5.20 -11.17
N LYS A 30 -6.62 -5.05 -12.35
CA LYS A 30 -5.15 -5.21 -12.51
C LYS A 30 -4.34 -4.26 -11.62
N LEU A 31 -4.85 -3.05 -11.37
CA LEU A 31 -4.20 -2.08 -10.50
C LEU A 31 -4.28 -2.51 -9.03
N ILE A 32 -5.46 -2.94 -8.60
CA ILE A 32 -5.71 -3.40 -7.23
C ILE A 32 -4.88 -4.65 -6.98
N LEU A 33 -4.96 -5.65 -7.86
CA LEU A 33 -4.17 -6.88 -7.78
C LEU A 33 -2.66 -6.59 -7.79
N GLY A 34 -2.17 -5.79 -8.73
CA GLY A 34 -0.74 -5.44 -8.79
C GLY A 34 -0.26 -4.69 -7.55
N THR A 35 -1.12 -3.88 -6.93
CA THR A 35 -0.81 -3.22 -5.66
C THR A 35 -0.82 -4.20 -4.50
N ALA A 36 -1.78 -5.13 -4.45
CA ALA A 36 -1.89 -6.14 -3.40
C ALA A 36 -0.71 -7.11 -3.42
N SER A 37 -0.39 -7.66 -4.59
CA SER A 37 0.74 -8.59 -4.79
C SER A 37 2.10 -8.01 -4.45
N TYR A 38 2.23 -6.67 -4.36
CA TYR A 38 3.47 -6.05 -3.87
C TYR A 38 3.68 -6.27 -2.36
N TYR A 39 2.61 -6.43 -1.59
CA TYR A 39 2.64 -6.53 -0.13
C TYR A 39 2.30 -7.93 0.40
N THR A 40 1.84 -8.85 -0.45
CA THR A 40 1.31 -10.15 -0.02
C THR A 40 1.73 -11.27 -0.97
N THR A 41 1.56 -12.52 -0.53
CA THR A 41 1.69 -13.69 -1.41
C THR A 41 0.57 -13.74 -2.47
N GLU A 42 0.69 -14.61 -3.48
CA GLU A 42 -0.32 -14.74 -4.54
C GLU A 42 -1.70 -15.17 -4.02
N ASN A 43 -1.75 -16.04 -3.02
CA ASN A 43 -3.01 -16.48 -2.44
C ASN A 43 -3.66 -15.34 -1.65
N GLU A 44 -2.88 -14.67 -0.79
CA GLU A 44 -3.35 -13.53 0.00
C GLU A 44 -3.76 -12.33 -0.86
N SER A 45 -3.13 -12.13 -2.03
CA SER A 45 -3.45 -10.97 -2.88
C SER A 45 -4.86 -11.06 -3.45
N LYS A 46 -5.35 -12.27 -3.76
CA LYS A 46 -6.73 -12.51 -4.21
C LYS A 46 -7.74 -12.18 -3.10
N ASP A 47 -7.45 -12.60 -1.88
CA ASP A 47 -8.28 -12.30 -0.71
C ASP A 47 -8.31 -10.80 -0.42
N VAL A 48 -7.15 -10.14 -0.48
CA VAL A 48 -7.04 -8.68 -0.34
C VAL A 48 -7.87 -7.96 -1.40
N VAL A 49 -7.80 -8.38 -2.68
CA VAL A 49 -8.60 -7.80 -3.76
C VAL A 49 -10.08 -7.88 -3.44
N GLN A 50 -10.55 -9.04 -2.96
CA GLN A 50 -11.94 -9.21 -2.54
C GLN A 50 -12.31 -8.27 -1.39
N ILE A 51 -11.46 -8.16 -0.36
CA ILE A 51 -11.67 -7.27 0.78
C ILE A 51 -11.69 -5.79 0.34
N VAL A 52 -10.86 -5.40 -0.63
CA VAL A 52 -10.89 -4.05 -1.21
C VAL A 52 -12.25 -3.76 -1.84
N TYR A 53 -12.80 -4.68 -2.64
CA TYR A 53 -14.13 -4.49 -3.22
C TYR A 53 -15.23 -4.44 -2.15
N MET A 54 -15.15 -5.28 -1.11
CA MET A 54 -16.07 -5.20 0.04
C MET A 54 -15.99 -3.81 0.70
N LYS A 55 -14.78 -3.29 0.93
CA LYS A 55 -14.55 -1.95 1.50
C LYS A 55 -15.08 -0.83 0.61
N LEU A 56 -15.08 -1.01 -0.72
CA LEU A 56 -15.67 -0.06 -1.66
C LEU A 56 -17.20 -0.09 -1.64
N LEU A 57 -17.81 -1.24 -1.35
CA LEU A 57 -19.27 -1.42 -1.26
C LEU A 57 -19.84 -1.07 0.13
N GLU A 58 -19.02 -1.17 1.18
CA GLU A 58 -19.38 -0.86 2.57
C GLU A 58 -20.00 0.55 2.73
N GLU A 59 -20.90 0.67 3.72
CA GLU A 59 -21.58 1.92 4.06
C GLU A 59 -22.22 2.62 2.84
N ASP A 60 -22.86 1.84 1.97
CA ASP A 60 -23.50 2.33 0.74
C ASP A 60 -22.53 3.11 -0.17
N CYS A 61 -21.39 2.49 -0.49
CA CYS A 61 -20.36 3.06 -1.35
C CYS A 61 -19.76 4.39 -0.85
N LYS A 62 -19.72 4.61 0.47
CA LYS A 62 -19.21 5.85 1.09
C LYS A 62 -17.83 6.25 0.58
N ARG A 63 -16.94 5.29 0.34
CA ARG A 63 -15.58 5.56 -0.19
C ARG A 63 -15.61 6.14 -1.60
N LEU A 64 -16.51 5.66 -2.45
CA LEU A 64 -16.70 6.20 -3.79
C LEU A 64 -17.34 7.60 -3.73
N LYS A 65 -18.33 7.79 -2.84
CA LYS A 65 -19.00 9.08 -2.62
C LYS A 65 -18.07 10.17 -2.09
N ASN A 66 -17.12 9.79 -1.23
CA ASN A 66 -16.16 10.73 -0.62
C ASN A 66 -14.93 11.01 -1.49
N PHE A 67 -14.87 10.46 -2.71
CA PHE A 67 -13.78 10.77 -3.62
C PHE A 67 -14.03 12.11 -4.32
N GLU A 68 -13.30 13.14 -3.91
CA GLU A 68 -13.43 14.52 -4.42
C GLU A 68 -12.54 14.81 -5.64
N GLY A 69 -11.74 13.84 -6.12
CA GLY A 69 -10.84 14.05 -7.24
C GLY A 69 -11.57 14.03 -8.60
N GLU A 70 -11.09 14.82 -9.56
CA GLU A 70 -11.70 14.87 -10.89
C GLU A 70 -11.03 13.95 -11.91
N SER A 71 -9.79 13.51 -11.66
CA SER A 71 -8.99 12.75 -12.62
C SER A 71 -8.92 11.26 -12.30
N GLU A 72 -8.82 10.45 -13.37
CA GLU A 72 -8.54 9.03 -13.25
C GLU A 72 -7.22 8.75 -12.53
N ILE A 73 -6.21 9.60 -12.71
CA ILE A 73 -4.91 9.47 -12.03
C ILE A 73 -5.10 9.61 -10.52
N ALA A 74 -5.84 10.62 -10.06
CA ALA A 74 -6.14 10.81 -8.65
C ALA A 74 -6.92 9.61 -8.07
N PHE A 75 -7.85 9.05 -8.84
CA PHE A 75 -8.61 7.88 -8.42
C PHE A 75 -7.76 6.61 -8.33
N LYS A 76 -6.83 6.40 -9.26
CA LYS A 76 -5.85 5.31 -9.18
C LYS A 76 -4.99 5.43 -7.92
N VAL A 77 -4.54 6.64 -7.56
CA VAL A 77 -3.81 6.89 -6.31
C VAL A 77 -4.68 6.57 -5.09
N TYR A 78 -5.95 6.98 -5.11
CA TYR A 78 -6.91 6.69 -4.05
C TYR A 78 -7.13 5.18 -3.86
N LEU A 79 -7.34 4.43 -4.95
CA LEU A 79 -7.47 2.97 -4.91
C LEU A 79 -6.22 2.30 -4.34
N LYS A 80 -5.02 2.70 -4.79
CA LYS A 80 -3.76 2.19 -4.23
C LYS A 80 -3.66 2.39 -2.73
N LYS A 81 -4.12 3.55 -2.22
CA LYS A 81 -4.14 3.86 -0.79
C LYS A 81 -5.08 2.93 -0.02
N ILE A 82 -6.27 2.65 -0.56
CA ILE A 82 -7.21 1.69 0.05
C ILE A 82 -6.62 0.29 0.04
N THR A 83 -6.09 -0.18 -1.09
CA THR A 83 -5.49 -1.51 -1.20
C THR A 83 -4.35 -1.70 -0.21
N ARG A 84 -3.43 -0.74 -0.13
CA ARG A 84 -2.33 -0.77 0.87
C ARG A 84 -2.86 -0.85 2.30
N TYR A 85 -3.89 -0.08 2.63
CA TYR A 85 -4.49 -0.11 3.97
C TYR A 85 -5.07 -1.50 4.28
N VAL A 86 -5.71 -2.14 3.31
CA VAL A 86 -6.25 -3.50 3.45
C VAL A 86 -5.12 -4.52 3.63
N CYS A 87 -4.06 -4.49 2.81
CA CYS A 87 -2.90 -5.36 2.98
C CYS A 87 -2.32 -5.27 4.39
N LEU A 88 -2.17 -4.04 4.89
CA LEU A 88 -1.63 -3.78 6.24
C LEU A 88 -2.56 -4.30 7.35
N ALA A 89 -3.87 -4.14 7.18
CA ALA A 89 -4.86 -4.62 8.15
C ALA A 89 -4.85 -6.14 8.24
N GLU A 90 -4.81 -6.83 7.09
CA GLU A 90 -4.74 -8.30 7.03
C GLU A 90 -3.41 -8.81 7.58
N TRP A 91 -2.29 -8.16 7.24
CA TRP A 91 -0.98 -8.52 7.81
C TRP A 91 -0.98 -8.43 9.34
N LYS A 92 -1.52 -7.35 9.93
CA LYS A 92 -1.64 -7.21 11.39
C LYS A 92 -2.54 -8.26 12.02
N LYS A 93 -3.60 -8.65 11.33
CA LYS A 93 -4.51 -9.72 11.78
C LYS A 93 -3.79 -11.06 11.78
N ASN A 94 -3.05 -11.36 10.71
CA ASN A 94 -2.25 -12.58 10.60
C ASN A 94 -1.12 -12.61 11.63
N GLN A 95 -0.48 -11.49 11.98
CA GLN A 95 0.50 -11.43 13.08
C GLN A 95 -0.11 -11.75 14.46
N LYS A 96 -1.36 -11.33 14.71
CA LYS A 96 -2.09 -11.69 15.94
C LYS A 96 -2.49 -13.16 15.99
N HIS A 97 -2.76 -13.77 14.84
CA HIS A 97 -3.02 -15.20 14.74
C HIS A 97 -1.73 -16.02 14.83
N ASN A 98 -0.66 -15.59 14.14
CA ASN A 98 0.63 -16.25 14.17
C ASN A 98 1.30 -16.16 15.54
N SER A 99 1.08 -15.10 16.33
CA SER A 99 1.57 -15.07 17.72
C SER A 99 0.91 -16.10 18.64
N ILE A 100 -0.22 -16.69 18.23
CA ILE A 100 -0.86 -17.82 18.90
C ILE A 100 -0.33 -19.16 18.33
N GLU A 101 0.02 -19.21 17.04
CA GLU A 101 0.60 -20.39 16.37
C GLU A 101 2.13 -20.53 16.49
N LEU A 102 2.88 -19.47 16.84
CA LEU A 102 4.36 -19.47 16.95
C LEU A 102 4.90 -20.29 18.15
N LEU A 103 4.09 -21.16 18.74
CA LEU A 103 4.57 -22.29 19.52
C LEU A 103 4.94 -23.49 18.63
N GLU A 104 4.56 -23.48 17.35
CA GLU A 104 4.85 -24.56 16.40
C GLU A 104 5.25 -23.99 15.02
N SER A 105 6.53 -24.14 14.68
CA SER A 105 7.16 -23.97 13.35
C SER A 105 7.66 -22.56 12.94
N GLU A 106 8.99 -22.46 12.87
CA GLU A 106 9.73 -21.39 12.20
C GLU A 106 9.89 -21.71 10.70
N GLN A 107 9.33 -20.89 9.81
CA GLN A 107 9.84 -20.75 8.43
C GLN A 107 9.71 -19.30 7.95
N VAL A 108 10.85 -18.66 7.73
CA VAL A 108 10.97 -17.30 7.16
C VAL A 108 10.88 -17.41 5.63
N ALA A 109 9.80 -16.90 5.04
CA ALA A 109 9.63 -16.87 3.59
C ALA A 109 10.16 -15.54 2.99
N THR A 110 11.13 -15.67 2.09
CA THR A 110 11.69 -14.58 1.26
C THR A 110 10.72 -14.23 0.13
N ILE A 111 10.44 -12.93 -0.06
CA ILE A 111 9.49 -12.40 -1.05
C ILE A 111 10.23 -12.10 -2.39
N PRO A 112 9.83 -12.64 -3.56
CA PRO A 112 10.41 -12.28 -4.86
C PRO A 112 9.70 -11.08 -5.52
N GLN A 113 10.44 -10.20 -6.21
CA GLN A 113 9.90 -9.05 -6.96
C GLN A 113 10.00 -9.23 -8.50
N PRO A 114 8.98 -8.82 -9.30
CA PRO A 114 9.06 -8.74 -10.77
C PRO A 114 9.43 -7.33 -11.29
N GLN A 115 10.23 -7.29 -12.35
CA GLN A 115 11.01 -6.14 -12.85
C GLN A 115 10.32 -5.31 -13.96
N SER A 116 10.56 -4.00 -14.02
CA SER A 116 10.36 -3.14 -15.20
C SER A 116 11.46 -2.06 -15.29
N GLU A 117 12.05 -1.92 -16.48
CA GLU A 117 13.40 -1.33 -16.70
C GLU A 117 13.51 0.19 -16.47
N GLY A 118 12.40 0.95 -16.63
CA GLY A 118 12.39 2.39 -16.33
C GLY A 118 12.24 2.73 -14.84
N HIS A 119 11.68 1.79 -14.06
CA HIS A 119 11.59 1.89 -12.60
C HIS A 119 12.89 1.47 -11.91
N GLN A 120 13.71 0.62 -12.55
CA GLN A 120 14.95 0.11 -11.98
C GLN A 120 15.96 1.19 -11.66
N LEU A 121 16.22 2.15 -12.55
CA LEU A 121 17.24 3.18 -12.29
C LEU A 121 16.89 4.08 -11.09
N LEU A 122 15.63 4.50 -10.96
CA LEU A 122 15.14 5.29 -9.83
C LEU A 122 15.05 4.46 -8.54
N GLU A 123 14.74 3.17 -8.64
CA GLU A 123 14.66 2.27 -7.49
C GLU A 123 16.05 1.85 -6.99
N GLU A 124 17.01 1.65 -7.88
CA GLU A 124 18.42 1.41 -7.56
C GLU A 124 19.09 2.63 -6.91
N GLU A 125 18.88 3.84 -7.45
CA GLU A 125 19.36 5.08 -6.81
C GLU A 125 18.76 5.26 -5.41
N TRP A 126 17.48 4.92 -5.26
CA TRP A 126 16.79 4.96 -3.97
C TRP A 126 17.33 3.91 -2.99
N GLU A 127 17.51 2.66 -3.42
CA GLU A 127 18.07 1.58 -2.60
C GLU A 127 19.51 1.88 -2.17
N ASN A 128 20.34 2.37 -3.10
CA ASN A 128 21.71 2.81 -2.81
C ASN A 128 21.73 3.98 -1.80
N SER A 129 20.78 4.90 -1.90
CA SER A 129 20.63 6.01 -0.95
C SER A 129 20.19 5.52 0.43
N LEU A 130 19.31 4.51 0.50
CA LEU A 130 18.89 3.89 1.76
C LEU A 130 20.03 3.12 2.43
N MET A 131 20.92 2.48 1.67
CA MET A 131 22.06 1.75 2.24
C MET A 131 23.06 2.67 2.97
N GLN A 132 23.09 3.97 2.64
CA GLN A 132 23.94 4.96 3.30
C GLN A 132 23.37 5.44 4.65
N LEU A 133 22.13 5.07 4.99
CA LEU A 133 21.53 5.39 6.27
C LEU A 133 21.95 4.39 7.35
N PRO A 134 22.03 4.82 8.63
CA PRO A 134 22.11 3.91 9.76
C PRO A 134 20.98 2.87 9.74
N PRO A 135 21.21 1.62 10.19
CA PRO A 135 20.23 0.54 10.09
C PRO A 135 18.83 0.91 10.60
N ASN A 136 18.77 1.54 11.78
CA ASN A 136 17.50 1.91 12.42
C ASN A 136 16.76 3.03 11.66
N GLU A 137 17.49 3.94 11.02
CA GLU A 137 16.94 5.02 10.20
C GLU A 137 16.43 4.49 8.86
N ARG A 138 17.20 3.59 8.23
CA ARG A 138 16.83 2.87 7.01
C ARG A 138 15.55 2.08 7.20
N GLU A 139 15.50 1.27 8.25
CA GLU A 139 14.36 0.43 8.58
C GLU A 139 13.10 1.28 8.82
N CYS A 140 13.22 2.38 9.56
CA CYS A 140 12.12 3.33 9.74
C CYS A 140 11.60 3.91 8.41
N ILE A 141 12.48 4.31 7.48
CA ILE A 141 12.07 4.81 6.17
C ILE A 141 11.45 3.72 5.30
N GLN A 142 11.95 2.49 5.37
CA GLN A 142 11.35 1.35 4.66
C GLN A 142 9.92 1.10 5.16
N TRP A 143 9.71 1.05 6.48
CA TRP A 143 8.37 0.92 7.05
C TRP A 143 7.46 2.11 6.69
N LEU A 144 7.99 3.35 6.68
CA LEU A 144 7.22 4.51 6.22
C LEU A 144 6.86 4.42 4.72
N LYS A 145 7.77 3.95 3.85
CA LYS A 145 7.50 3.69 2.42
C LYS A 145 6.41 2.63 2.24
N LEU A 146 6.43 1.61 3.11
CA LEU A 146 5.41 0.56 3.17
C LEU A 146 4.08 1.04 3.78
N GLY A 147 4.05 2.25 4.35
CA GLY A 147 2.83 2.93 4.81
C GLY A 147 2.51 2.77 6.29
N TYR A 148 3.45 2.23 7.08
CA TYR A 148 3.31 2.15 8.54
C TYR A 148 3.32 3.54 9.17
N THR A 149 2.49 3.76 10.18
CA THR A 149 2.51 5.00 10.97
C THR A 149 3.68 5.00 11.95
N ASN A 150 4.14 6.18 12.37
CA ASN A 150 5.24 6.27 13.36
C ASN A 150 4.95 5.51 14.67
N ARG A 151 3.66 5.38 15.05
CA ARG A 151 3.26 4.61 16.23
C ARG A 151 3.43 3.11 16.01
N GLU A 152 3.00 2.60 14.84
CA GLU A 152 3.14 1.18 14.49
C GLU A 152 4.60 0.76 14.33
N ILE A 153 5.42 1.64 13.76
CA ILE A 153 6.87 1.42 13.65
C ILE A 153 7.50 1.39 15.05
N ALA A 154 7.05 2.26 15.96
CA ALA A 154 7.57 2.31 17.33
C ALA A 154 7.28 1.01 18.09
N GLU A 155 6.05 0.51 17.96
CA GLU A 155 5.65 -0.79 18.50
C GLU A 155 6.45 -1.94 17.88
N MET A 156 6.62 -1.95 16.55
CA MET A 156 7.35 -2.98 15.82
C MET A 156 8.85 -3.02 16.17
N MET A 157 9.48 -1.86 16.31
CA MET A 157 10.91 -1.74 16.61
C MET A 157 11.21 -1.77 18.12
N GLY A 158 10.19 -1.86 18.98
CA GLY A 158 10.36 -1.88 20.43
C GLY A 158 10.95 -0.58 21.01
N VAL A 159 10.64 0.57 20.40
CA VAL A 159 11.16 1.89 20.81
C VAL A 159 10.05 2.90 21.03
N SER A 160 10.39 4.07 21.57
CA SER A 160 9.41 5.15 21.73
C SER A 160 9.00 5.78 20.37
N ILE A 161 7.77 6.29 20.28
CA ILE A 161 7.31 7.05 19.11
C ILE A 161 8.21 8.26 18.80
N ASN A 162 8.75 8.90 19.83
CA ASN A 162 9.69 10.02 19.68
C ASN A 162 11.02 9.59 19.07
N THR A 163 11.47 8.37 19.35
CA THR A 163 12.63 7.75 18.73
C THR A 163 12.41 7.55 17.23
N VAL A 164 11.25 7.00 16.84
CA VAL A 164 10.88 6.81 15.43
C VAL A 164 10.74 8.13 14.69
N LEU A 165 10.09 9.14 15.29
CA LEU A 165 9.99 10.48 14.72
C LEU A 165 11.37 11.11 14.48
N SER A 166 12.29 10.92 15.44
CA SER A 166 13.67 11.41 15.34
C SER A 166 14.49 10.65 14.29
N TRP A 167 14.30 9.34 14.14
CA TRP A 167 14.92 8.56 13.07
C TRP A 167 14.38 8.93 11.70
N SER A 168 13.06 9.03 11.55
CA SER A 168 12.41 9.46 10.30
C SER A 168 12.89 10.84 9.84
N LYS A 169 12.99 11.79 10.78
CA LYS A 169 13.48 13.15 10.48
C LYS A 169 14.94 13.13 9.99
N ARG A 170 15.85 12.51 10.76
CA ARG A 170 17.27 12.40 10.40
C ARG A 170 17.49 11.66 9.09
N ALA A 171 16.74 10.60 8.86
CA ALA A 171 16.80 9.81 7.63
C ALA A 171 16.40 10.65 6.41
N LYS A 172 15.30 11.44 6.50
CA LYS A 172 14.88 12.36 5.43
C LYS A 172 15.92 13.44 5.14
N GLU A 173 16.52 14.03 6.18
CA GLU A 173 17.57 15.04 6.03
C GLU A 173 18.82 14.48 5.34
N LYS A 174 19.22 13.25 5.68
CA LYS A 174 20.34 12.56 5.02
C LYS A 174 20.02 12.19 3.57
N LEU A 175 18.83 11.64 3.31
CA LEU A 175 18.40 11.31 1.96
C LEU A 175 18.31 12.55 1.06
N ALA A 176 17.86 13.69 1.58
CA ALA A 176 17.85 14.95 0.83
C ALA A 176 19.26 15.38 0.39
N LYS A 177 20.26 15.23 1.27
CA LYS A 177 21.67 15.52 0.96
C LYS A 177 22.25 14.54 -0.06
N ILE A 178 21.97 13.24 0.09
CA ILE A 178 22.46 12.18 -0.81
C ILE A 178 21.87 12.37 -2.23
N LEU A 179 20.60 12.73 -2.31
CA LEU A 179 19.88 12.92 -3.58
C LEU A 179 20.06 14.33 -4.17
N GLY A 180 20.96 15.15 -3.63
CA GLY A 180 21.36 16.43 -4.23
C GLY A 180 20.27 17.50 -4.33
N LYS A 181 19.22 17.44 -3.50
CA LYS A 181 18.23 18.52 -3.40
C LYS A 181 18.71 19.55 -2.37
N GLU A 182 19.51 20.51 -2.82
CA GLU A 182 19.53 21.86 -2.24
C GLU A 182 18.28 22.65 -2.66
#